data_AF-A0A954RXY7-F1
#
_entry.id   AF-A0A954RXY7-F1
#
_cell.length_a   1.000
_cell.length_b   1.000
_cell.length_c   1.000
_cell.angle_alpha   90.00
_cell.angle_beta   90.00
_cell.angle_gamma   90.00
#
_symmetry.space_group_name_H-M   'P 1'
#
loop_
_entity.id
_entity.type
_entity.pdbx_description
1 polymer ?
#
loop_
_entity_poly.entity_id
_entity_poly.type
_entity_poly.pdbx_seq_one_letter_code
_entity_poly.pdbx_strand_id
1 'polypeptide(L)'
;PHGLAISKDEKRIVVSAPGTHELLIYGLPNLPFIGVGGPGDLIDRRLLNNRDMFYRLNLGGRPMGLEMATDSRTVYVSNYLRNSVQIVDIEEGTIEAEISLGGPATPSLARQGQAIFYDGRRSLDQWYSCHSCHQNGGTNSRPMDTFNDGSALSFKTVLPLYNVTRTKPWTWHGWQEDLENAMHKSMTSTMLGRAPSDEDVKALLAYLDALEPPPNPFREADGSLSVAAQRGKKVFESSKAGCANCHNGPYFSDGKVHDVGLGSPDDKYQGFNTPSLLGVYRRVRLLHHGRAKSLEDLLTDLHAPSKVAGEGELTDQQMQDLIAYLKSL
;
A
#
# COMPACT_ATOMS: atom_id res chain seq x y z
N PRO A 1 10.99 0.91 -9.18
CA PRO A 1 11.20 1.80 -10.35
C PRO A 1 9.89 1.91 -11.13
N HIS A 2 9.56 3.08 -11.67
CA HIS A 2 8.32 3.27 -12.44
C HIS A 2 8.55 3.45 -13.94
N GLY A 3 9.71 3.95 -14.32
CA GLY A 3 10.16 4.13 -15.70
C GLY A 3 11.62 3.71 -15.83
N LEU A 4 11.97 3.23 -17.02
CA LEU A 4 13.32 2.85 -17.41
C LEU A 4 13.50 3.19 -18.89
N ALA A 5 14.64 3.77 -19.24
CA ALA A 5 15.06 3.98 -20.63
C ALA A 5 16.53 3.60 -20.80
N ILE A 6 16.87 3.18 -22.01
CA ILE A 6 18.23 2.88 -22.44
C ILE A 6 18.59 3.87 -23.54
N SER A 7 19.81 4.42 -23.50
CA SER A 7 20.29 5.30 -24.55
C SER A 7 20.43 4.58 -25.90
N LYS A 8 20.29 5.33 -27.01
CA LYS A 8 20.38 4.74 -28.36
C LYS A 8 21.76 4.19 -28.67
N ASP A 9 22.79 4.73 -28.03
CA ASP A 9 24.17 4.23 -28.10
C ASP A 9 24.45 3.06 -27.14
N GLU A 10 23.45 2.61 -26.37
CA GLU A 10 23.52 1.50 -25.41
C GLU A 10 24.58 1.69 -24.32
N LYS A 11 24.94 2.93 -23.99
CA LYS A 11 25.91 3.23 -22.93
C LYS A 11 25.30 3.59 -21.59
N ARG A 12 24.03 4.01 -21.56
CA ARG A 12 23.35 4.49 -20.35
C ARG A 12 22.02 3.78 -20.12
N ILE A 13 21.74 3.45 -18.86
CA ILE A 13 20.38 3.14 -18.39
C ILE A 13 19.96 4.27 -17.45
N VAL A 14 18.74 4.78 -17.63
CA VAL A 14 18.14 5.78 -16.74
C VAL A 14 16.89 5.17 -16.12
N VAL A 15 16.79 5.24 -14.80
CA VAL A 15 15.69 4.66 -14.02
C VAL A 15 15.06 5.72 -13.14
N SER A 16 13.73 5.80 -13.10
CA SER A 16 13.06 6.66 -12.13
C SER A 16 12.94 5.97 -10.76
N ALA A 17 13.32 6.70 -9.72
CA ALA A 17 13.19 6.32 -8.31
C ALA A 17 12.22 7.30 -7.60
N PRO A 18 10.90 7.13 -7.77
CA PRO A 18 9.92 8.07 -7.22
C PRO A 18 9.90 8.15 -5.69
N GLY A 19 10.32 7.08 -5.00
CA GLY A 19 10.39 7.06 -3.54
C GLY A 19 11.51 7.93 -2.98
N THR A 20 12.61 8.14 -3.71
CA THR A 20 13.71 9.02 -3.32
C THR A 20 13.72 10.35 -4.09
N HIS A 21 12.79 10.50 -5.03
CA HIS A 21 12.62 11.68 -5.91
C HIS A 21 13.79 11.90 -6.87
N GLU A 22 14.36 10.80 -7.35
CA GLU A 22 15.59 10.81 -8.14
C GLU A 22 15.41 10.14 -9.51
N LEU A 23 16.30 10.48 -10.43
CA LEU A 23 16.75 9.55 -11.46
C LEU A 23 18.02 8.85 -11.00
N LEU A 24 18.11 7.57 -11.33
CA LEU A 24 19.31 6.76 -11.19
C LEU A 24 19.88 6.56 -12.60
N ILE A 25 21.10 7.06 -12.82
CA ILE A 25 21.77 6.99 -14.12
C ILE A 25 22.91 6.00 -13.98
N TYR A 26 22.93 4.97 -14.84
CA TYR A 26 23.89 3.90 -14.83
C TYR A 26 24.66 3.83 -16.15
N GLY A 27 25.97 3.59 -16.08
CA GLY A 27 26.80 3.20 -17.21
C GLY A 27 26.70 1.71 -17.48
N LEU A 28 26.27 1.32 -18.68
CA LEU A 28 26.07 -0.07 -19.08
C LEU A 28 27.36 -0.92 -19.16
N PRO A 29 28.46 -0.45 -19.80
CA PRO A 29 29.62 -1.30 -20.06
C PRO A 29 30.27 -1.92 -18.83
N ASN A 30 30.07 -1.31 -17.64
CA ASN A 30 30.72 -1.69 -16.40
C ASN A 30 29.73 -2.05 -15.29
N LEU A 31 28.44 -2.23 -15.62
CA LEU A 31 27.44 -2.57 -14.62
C LEU A 31 27.62 -4.03 -14.19
N PRO A 32 27.89 -4.32 -12.91
CA PRO A 32 27.83 -5.69 -12.43
C PRO A 32 26.36 -6.12 -12.47
N PHE A 33 25.99 -7.00 -13.40
CA PHE A 33 24.65 -7.62 -13.46
C PHE A 33 24.48 -8.65 -12.33
N ILE A 34 24.73 -8.24 -11.10
CA ILE A 34 24.68 -9.05 -9.88
C ILE A 34 23.51 -8.50 -9.05
N GLY A 35 22.53 -9.36 -8.79
CA GLY A 35 21.46 -9.05 -7.85
C GLY A 35 21.99 -9.09 -6.42
N VAL A 36 21.88 -7.97 -5.70
CA VAL A 36 22.12 -7.91 -4.25
C VAL A 36 20.78 -7.63 -3.58
N GLY A 37 20.38 -8.49 -2.64
CA GLY A 37 19.14 -8.36 -1.88
C GLY A 37 19.40 -7.95 -0.44
N GLY A 38 18.46 -7.22 0.16
CA GLY A 38 18.53 -6.77 1.55
C GLY A 38 17.86 -5.41 1.76
N PRO A 39 17.69 -4.97 3.01
CA PRO A 39 17.24 -3.61 3.31
C PRO A 39 18.32 -2.59 2.96
N GLY A 40 17.90 -1.40 2.54
CA GLY A 40 18.79 -0.25 2.31
C GLY A 40 19.27 -0.05 0.87
N ASP A 41 20.20 0.90 0.74
CA ASP A 41 20.79 1.30 -0.54
C ASP A 41 21.99 0.40 -0.92
N LEU A 42 21.71 -0.64 -1.70
CA LEU A 42 22.68 -1.70 -2.03
C LEU A 42 23.46 -1.45 -3.32
N ILE A 43 23.61 -0.18 -3.73
CA ILE A 43 24.46 0.16 -4.87
C ILE A 43 25.92 -0.17 -4.54
N ASP A 44 26.57 -0.93 -5.42
CA ASP A 44 27.98 -1.30 -5.29
C ASP A 44 28.85 -0.04 -5.12
N ARG A 45 29.69 -0.01 -4.09
CA ARG A 45 30.57 1.13 -3.78
C ARG A 45 31.46 1.55 -4.94
N ARG A 46 31.82 0.62 -5.83
CA ARG A 46 32.59 0.92 -7.06
C ARG A 46 31.83 1.83 -8.01
N LEU A 47 30.50 1.66 -8.08
CA LEU A 47 29.62 2.51 -8.88
C LEU A 47 29.51 3.91 -8.27
N LEU A 48 29.35 4.00 -6.94
CA LEU A 48 29.19 5.27 -6.22
C LEU A 48 30.40 6.21 -6.35
N ASN A 49 31.60 5.67 -6.56
CA ASN A 49 32.83 6.44 -6.67
C ASN A 49 33.17 6.87 -8.11
N ASN A 50 32.33 6.55 -9.09
CA ASN A 50 32.57 6.87 -10.49
C ASN A 50 31.28 7.34 -11.18
N ARG A 51 31.19 8.66 -11.44
CA ARG A 51 30.04 9.29 -12.10
C ARG A 51 29.73 8.70 -13.47
N ASP A 52 30.74 8.22 -14.20
CA ASP A 52 30.52 7.57 -15.50
C ASP A 52 29.88 6.19 -15.36
N MET A 53 29.99 5.56 -14.19
CA MET A 53 29.36 4.27 -13.91
C MET A 53 28.01 4.44 -13.23
N PHE A 54 27.87 5.41 -12.33
CA PHE A 54 26.62 5.69 -11.66
C PHE A 54 26.59 7.08 -11.05
N TYR A 55 25.44 7.74 -11.16
CA TYR A 55 25.11 8.88 -10.31
C TYR A 55 23.60 9.03 -10.14
N ARG A 56 23.22 9.87 -9.17
CA ARG A 56 21.83 10.21 -8.88
C ARG A 56 21.57 11.66 -9.23
N LEU A 57 20.41 11.92 -9.80
CA LEU A 57 19.94 13.27 -10.05
C LEU A 57 18.64 13.51 -9.28
N ASN A 58 18.66 14.44 -8.34
CA ASN A 58 17.47 14.84 -7.61
C ASN A 58 16.54 15.67 -8.51
N LEU A 59 15.33 15.19 -8.70
CA LEU A 59 14.28 15.87 -9.46
C LEU A 59 13.24 16.55 -8.58
N GLY A 60 13.20 16.19 -7.29
CA GLY A 60 12.08 16.49 -6.41
C GLY A 60 10.77 15.85 -6.87
N GLY A 61 9.68 16.14 -6.17
CA GLY A 61 8.36 15.66 -6.56
C GLY A 61 8.24 14.13 -6.58
N ARG A 62 7.77 13.54 -7.67
CA ARG A 62 7.65 12.09 -7.83
C ARG A 62 7.87 11.73 -9.29
N PRO A 63 9.13 11.49 -9.73
CA PRO A 63 9.43 11.10 -11.09
C PRO A 63 8.88 9.70 -11.40
N MET A 64 8.04 9.61 -12.43
CA MET A 64 7.27 8.42 -12.78
C MET A 64 7.77 7.82 -14.10
N GLY A 65 6.98 7.92 -15.17
CA GLY A 65 7.40 7.51 -16.50
C GLY A 65 8.47 8.45 -17.05
N LEU A 66 9.37 7.91 -17.86
CA LEU A 66 10.40 8.66 -18.55
C LEU A 66 10.58 8.14 -19.98
N GLU A 67 11.08 9.00 -20.86
CA GLU A 67 11.41 8.67 -22.25
C GLU A 67 12.70 9.40 -22.63
N MET A 68 13.62 8.71 -23.32
CA MET A 68 14.87 9.30 -23.77
C MET A 68 14.74 9.80 -25.21
N ALA A 69 15.26 11.01 -25.47
CA ALA A 69 15.37 11.55 -26.80
C ALA A 69 16.37 10.76 -27.67
N THR A 70 16.34 11.01 -28.97
CA THR A 70 17.21 10.33 -29.94
C THR A 70 18.68 10.71 -29.84
N ASP A 71 19.01 11.78 -29.13
CA ASP A 71 20.37 12.29 -28.91
C ASP A 71 21.17 11.49 -27.84
N SER A 72 20.54 10.51 -27.17
CA SER A 72 21.15 9.75 -26.06
C SER A 72 21.55 10.58 -24.83
N ARG A 73 21.05 11.81 -24.71
CA ARG A 73 21.42 12.79 -23.68
C ARG A 73 20.20 13.37 -22.97
N THR A 74 19.15 13.70 -23.72
CA THR A 74 17.96 14.34 -23.17
C THR A 74 16.95 13.30 -22.69
N VAL A 75 16.44 13.45 -21.47
CA VAL A 75 15.37 12.59 -20.90
C VAL A 75 14.18 13.45 -20.49
N TYR A 76 13.00 13.07 -20.97
CA TYR A 76 11.72 13.64 -20.54
C TYR A 76 11.17 12.81 -19.40
N VAL A 77 10.87 13.44 -18.27
CA VAL A 77 10.38 12.76 -17.06
C VAL A 77 9.04 13.32 -16.65
N SER A 78 8.01 12.48 -16.63
CA SER A 78 6.72 12.82 -16.03
C SER A 78 6.87 12.88 -14.50
N ASN A 79 6.69 14.06 -13.92
CA ASN A 79 6.78 14.27 -12.48
C ASN A 79 5.38 14.47 -11.89
N TYR A 80 4.87 13.42 -11.26
CA TYR A 80 3.48 13.38 -10.83
C TYR A 80 3.18 14.44 -9.77
N LEU A 81 4.03 14.58 -8.74
CA LEU A 81 3.79 15.53 -7.65
C LEU A 81 3.99 17.00 -8.06
N ARG A 82 4.81 17.26 -9.09
CA ARG A 82 5.03 18.61 -9.62
C ARG A 82 4.02 19.03 -10.69
N ASN A 83 3.16 18.12 -11.15
CA ASN A 83 2.27 18.34 -12.30
C ASN A 83 3.05 18.86 -13.52
N SER A 84 4.16 18.21 -13.84
CA SER A 84 5.04 18.68 -14.90
C SER A 84 5.72 17.54 -15.66
N VAL A 85 6.24 17.88 -16.83
CA VAL A 85 7.26 17.09 -17.53
C VAL A 85 8.58 17.84 -17.40
N GLN A 86 9.56 17.21 -16.75
CA GLN A 86 10.91 17.76 -16.62
C GLN A 86 11.76 17.29 -17.80
N ILE A 87 12.53 18.22 -18.39
CA ILE A 87 13.53 17.95 -19.42
C ILE A 87 14.88 17.92 -18.73
N VAL A 88 15.55 16.77 -18.80
CA VAL A 88 16.77 16.47 -18.06
C VAL A 88 17.90 16.19 -19.01
N ASP A 89 19.04 16.82 -18.78
CA ASP A 89 20.31 16.50 -19.43
C ASP A 89 21.07 15.50 -18.56
N ILE A 90 21.30 14.28 -19.07
CA ILE A 90 21.98 13.21 -18.31
C ILE A 90 23.51 13.21 -18.48
N GLU A 91 24.07 14.07 -19.32
CA GLU A 91 25.53 14.26 -19.36
C GLU A 91 25.93 15.27 -18.29
N GLU A 92 25.29 16.45 -18.31
CA GLU A 92 25.53 17.51 -17.33
C GLU A 92 24.92 17.18 -15.97
N GLY A 93 23.87 16.35 -15.95
CA GLY A 93 23.13 16.02 -14.73
C GLY A 93 22.32 17.22 -14.22
N THR A 94 21.61 17.89 -15.13
CA THR A 94 20.87 19.13 -14.86
C THR A 94 19.42 19.01 -15.34
N ILE A 95 18.53 19.79 -14.74
CA ILE A 95 17.16 19.98 -15.20
C ILE A 95 17.16 21.23 -16.08
N GLU A 96 17.07 21.04 -17.39
CA GLU A 96 17.16 22.14 -18.39
C GLU A 96 15.86 22.94 -18.46
N ALA A 97 14.73 22.26 -18.31
CA ALA A 97 13.42 22.89 -18.34
C ALA A 97 12.37 22.07 -17.61
N GLU A 98 11.27 22.73 -17.28
CA GLU A 98 10.09 22.10 -16.70
C GLU A 98 8.83 22.61 -17.38
N ILE A 99 8.12 21.70 -18.05
CA ILE A 99 6.87 21.98 -18.74
C ILE A 99 5.73 21.75 -17.75
N SER A 100 5.06 22.81 -17.35
CA SER A 100 3.87 22.71 -16.49
C SER A 100 2.70 22.05 -17.22
N LEU A 101 2.04 21.12 -16.55
CA LEU A 101 0.78 20.50 -16.98
C LEU A 101 -0.45 21.16 -16.32
N GLY A 102 -0.23 22.27 -15.58
CA GLY A 102 -1.27 22.98 -14.84
C GLY A 102 -1.53 22.42 -13.44
N GLY A 103 -2.72 22.70 -12.91
CA GLY A 103 -3.09 22.41 -11.53
C GLY A 103 -2.93 23.60 -10.58
N PRO A 104 -3.33 23.45 -9.31
CA PRO A 104 -3.30 24.54 -8.34
C PRO A 104 -1.85 24.94 -8.01
N ALA A 105 -1.57 26.24 -7.98
CA ALA A 105 -0.24 26.77 -7.63
C ALA A 105 0.19 26.40 -6.20
N THR A 106 -0.78 26.28 -5.29
CA THR A 106 -0.57 25.83 -3.91
C THR A 106 -1.13 24.42 -3.74
N PRO A 107 -0.30 23.43 -3.39
CA PRO A 107 -0.78 22.08 -3.11
C PRO A 107 -1.78 22.06 -1.94
N SER A 108 -2.89 21.34 -2.11
CA SER A 108 -3.83 21.07 -1.02
C SER A 108 -3.14 20.29 0.12
N LEU A 109 -3.73 20.31 1.31
CA LEU A 109 -3.20 19.58 2.46
C LEU A 109 -3.10 18.07 2.18
N ALA A 110 -4.11 17.49 1.52
CA ALA A 110 -4.07 16.10 1.07
C ALA A 110 -2.95 15.84 0.04
N ARG A 111 -2.63 16.80 -0.82
CA ARG A 111 -1.51 16.68 -1.77
C ARG A 111 -0.16 16.71 -1.07
N GLN A 112 -0.03 17.49 0.00
CA GLN A 112 1.16 17.48 0.86
C GLN A 112 1.29 16.12 1.57
N GLY A 113 0.19 15.58 2.10
CA GLY A 113 0.15 14.25 2.70
C GLY A 113 0.52 13.14 1.71
N GLN A 114 0.04 13.26 0.46
CA GLN A 114 0.44 12.35 -0.60
C GLN A 114 1.96 12.37 -0.82
N ALA A 115 2.59 13.55 -0.80
CA ALA A 115 4.04 13.63 -0.93
C ALA A 115 4.76 12.84 0.17
N ILE A 116 4.30 12.95 1.42
CA ILE A 116 4.84 12.20 2.56
C ILE A 116 4.60 10.70 2.41
N PHE A 117 3.39 10.29 1.99
CA PHE A 117 3.01 8.89 1.84
C PHE A 117 3.91 8.10 0.88
N TYR A 118 4.42 8.78 -0.16
CA TYR A 118 5.30 8.18 -1.16
C TYR A 118 6.80 8.41 -0.89
N ASP A 119 7.19 9.29 0.03
CA ASP A 119 8.59 9.62 0.33
C ASP A 119 9.27 8.52 1.15
N GLY A 120 10.10 7.73 0.48
CA GLY A 120 10.88 6.66 1.07
C GLY A 120 12.03 7.16 1.94
N ARG A 121 12.48 8.41 1.77
CA ARG A 121 13.58 8.98 2.55
C ARG A 121 13.22 9.20 4.01
N ARG A 122 11.93 9.08 4.35
CA ARG A 122 11.40 9.14 5.71
C ARG A 122 11.49 7.82 6.46
N SER A 123 11.88 6.71 5.83
CA SER A 123 12.16 5.44 6.52
C SER A 123 13.64 5.27 6.85
N LEU A 124 13.94 4.32 7.74
CA LEU A 124 15.30 3.79 7.91
C LEU A 124 15.87 3.37 6.56
N ASP A 125 17.12 3.75 6.31
CA ASP A 125 17.91 3.49 5.09
C ASP A 125 17.21 3.84 3.75
N GLN A 126 16.14 4.64 3.81
CA GLN A 126 15.46 5.25 2.66
C GLN A 126 14.91 4.27 1.60
N TRP A 127 14.65 3.00 1.95
CA TRP A 127 14.31 1.95 0.99
C TRP A 127 12.80 1.67 0.84
N TYR A 128 11.94 2.27 1.67
CA TYR A 128 10.49 2.08 1.60
C TYR A 128 9.69 3.28 2.11
N SER A 129 8.45 3.41 1.65
CA SER A 129 7.50 4.40 2.15
C SER A 129 6.20 3.73 2.60
N CYS A 130 5.21 4.52 3.06
CA CYS A 130 3.88 4.00 3.36
C CYS A 130 3.31 3.22 2.16
N HIS A 131 3.60 3.69 0.94
CA HIS A 131 3.20 3.06 -0.32
C HIS A 131 3.71 1.62 -0.48
N SER A 132 4.93 1.32 -0.03
CA SER A 132 5.54 -0.02 -0.17
C SER A 132 4.73 -1.09 0.56
N CYS A 133 4.09 -0.73 1.67
CA CYS A 133 3.19 -1.61 2.42
C CYS A 133 1.74 -1.46 1.93
N HIS A 134 1.29 -0.21 1.81
CA HIS A 134 -0.08 0.16 1.45
C HIS A 134 -0.16 0.60 -0.01
N GLN A 135 -0.06 -0.36 -0.94
CA GLN A 135 0.00 -0.09 -2.38
C GLN A 135 -1.20 0.73 -2.86
N ASN A 136 -0.99 2.01 -3.17
CA ASN A 136 -2.00 3.02 -3.48
C ASN A 136 -3.15 3.08 -2.45
N GLY A 137 -2.83 2.94 -1.16
CA GLY A 137 -3.81 2.87 -0.07
C GLY A 137 -4.42 1.47 0.11
N GLY A 138 -4.09 0.51 -0.75
CA GLY A 138 -4.48 -0.89 -0.61
C GLY A 138 -3.56 -1.66 0.33
N THR A 139 -3.33 -2.92 -0.01
CA THR A 139 -2.49 -3.85 0.76
C THR A 139 -1.45 -4.50 -0.15
N ASN A 140 -0.49 -5.19 0.45
CA ASN A 140 0.44 -6.08 -0.21
C ASN A 140 0.13 -7.55 0.15
N SER A 141 0.95 -8.48 -0.34
CA SER A 141 0.74 -9.92 -0.16
C SER A 141 1.60 -10.54 0.95
N ARG A 142 2.23 -9.72 1.80
CA ARG A 142 3.25 -10.17 2.75
C ARG A 142 2.85 -9.78 4.18
N PRO A 143 2.66 -10.76 5.09
CA PRO A 143 2.66 -10.49 6.51
C PRO A 143 4.00 -9.86 6.92
N MET A 144 3.95 -8.87 7.80
CA MET A 144 5.09 -8.11 8.26
C MET A 144 5.05 -8.02 9.77
N ASP A 145 6.20 -8.20 10.40
CA ASP A 145 6.40 -7.75 11.77
C ASP A 145 6.88 -6.31 11.72
N THR A 146 6.07 -5.41 12.29
CA THR A 146 6.31 -3.96 12.26
C THR A 146 6.77 -3.43 13.60
N PHE A 147 6.86 -4.28 14.64
CA PHE A 147 7.11 -3.89 16.02
C PHE A 147 6.15 -2.81 16.58
N ASN A 148 5.07 -2.47 15.86
CA ASN A 148 4.17 -1.39 16.22
C ASN A 148 3.33 -1.75 17.46
N ASP A 149 3.01 -3.01 17.69
CA ASP A 149 2.43 -3.42 18.96
C ASP A 149 3.48 -3.50 20.09
N GLY A 150 4.78 -3.48 19.76
CA GLY A 150 5.88 -3.66 20.71
C GLY A 150 6.12 -5.12 21.07
N SER A 151 5.61 -6.05 20.29
CA SER A 151 5.98 -7.46 20.31
C SER A 151 6.93 -7.77 19.15
N ALA A 152 7.69 -8.87 19.27
CA ALA A 152 8.55 -9.38 18.22
C ALA A 152 7.98 -10.69 17.68
N LEU A 153 8.24 -10.96 16.40
CA LEU A 153 7.78 -12.14 15.66
C LEU A 153 6.24 -12.25 15.55
N SER A 154 5.52 -11.15 15.78
CA SER A 154 4.06 -11.08 15.61
C SER A 154 3.71 -10.56 14.22
N PHE A 155 3.85 -11.42 13.22
CA PHE A 155 3.61 -11.04 11.82
C PHE A 155 2.11 -10.80 11.56
N LYS A 156 1.79 -9.61 11.05
CA LYS A 156 0.43 -9.24 10.67
C LYS A 156 0.38 -8.82 9.20
N THR A 157 -0.71 -9.14 8.51
CA THR A 157 -0.97 -8.68 7.15
C THR A 157 -1.28 -7.19 7.15
N VAL A 158 -0.91 -6.52 6.07
CA VAL A 158 -1.17 -5.09 5.93
C VAL A 158 -2.67 -4.86 5.70
N LEU A 159 -3.31 -3.99 6.48
CA LEU A 159 -4.70 -3.60 6.26
C LEU A 159 -4.78 -2.47 5.20
N PRO A 160 -5.80 -2.45 4.33
CA PRO A 160 -6.02 -1.31 3.44
C PRO A 160 -6.36 -0.05 4.24
N LEU A 161 -6.05 1.11 3.67
CA LEU A 161 -6.24 2.44 4.27
C LEU A 161 -7.46 3.19 3.74
N TYR A 162 -8.21 2.64 2.79
CA TYR A 162 -9.46 3.26 2.33
C TYR A 162 -10.45 3.36 3.50
N ASN A 163 -11.03 4.55 3.70
CA ASN A 163 -11.91 4.87 4.83
C ASN A 163 -11.27 4.73 6.22
N VAL A 164 -9.94 4.62 6.33
CA VAL A 164 -9.29 4.38 7.63
C VAL A 164 -9.64 5.42 8.68
N THR A 165 -9.89 6.68 8.30
CA THR A 165 -10.31 7.76 9.19
C THR A 165 -11.68 7.52 9.87
N ARG A 166 -12.43 6.51 9.43
CA ARG A 166 -13.82 6.23 9.84
C ARG A 166 -14.02 4.84 10.45
N THR A 167 -12.96 4.05 10.58
CA THR A 167 -13.02 2.63 11.01
C THR A 167 -12.26 2.40 12.30
N LYS A 168 -12.42 3.30 13.27
CA LYS A 168 -11.87 3.14 14.63
C LYS A 168 -12.48 1.90 15.31
N PRO A 169 -11.74 1.14 16.15
CA PRO A 169 -10.31 1.28 16.46
C PRO A 169 -9.41 0.73 15.35
N TRP A 170 -8.12 1.02 15.43
CA TRP A 170 -7.13 0.64 14.40
C TRP A 170 -6.21 -0.49 14.85
N THR A 171 -5.51 -1.05 13.85
CA THR A 171 -4.71 -2.29 13.93
C THR A 171 -5.55 -3.56 14.06
N TRP A 172 -4.92 -4.71 13.82
CA TRP A 172 -5.57 -6.01 13.92
C TRP A 172 -6.13 -6.32 15.30
N HIS A 173 -5.56 -5.76 16.36
CA HIS A 173 -5.99 -5.99 17.73
C HIS A 173 -6.82 -4.82 18.30
N GLY A 174 -7.03 -3.75 17.53
CA GLY A 174 -7.87 -2.62 17.96
C GLY A 174 -7.32 -1.81 19.12
N TRP A 175 -6.02 -1.90 19.46
CA TRP A 175 -5.46 -1.15 20.60
C TRP A 175 -5.18 0.32 20.31
N GLN A 176 -5.17 0.72 19.03
CA GLN A 176 -4.92 2.11 18.66
C GLN A 176 -6.24 2.85 18.50
N GLU A 177 -6.42 3.87 19.33
CA GLU A 177 -7.66 4.63 19.50
C GLU A 177 -7.55 6.06 18.96
N ASP A 178 -6.33 6.50 18.63
CA ASP A 178 -6.00 7.83 18.12
C ASP A 178 -5.16 7.69 16.82
N LEU A 179 -5.71 8.19 15.72
CA LEU A 179 -5.09 8.08 14.41
C LEU A 179 -3.90 9.04 14.24
N GLU A 180 -3.87 10.18 14.94
CA GLU A 180 -2.71 11.09 14.94
C GLU A 180 -1.51 10.38 15.58
N ASN A 181 -1.72 9.83 16.78
CA ASN A 181 -0.70 9.00 17.45
C ASN A 181 -0.31 7.77 16.61
N ALA A 182 -1.26 7.16 15.89
CA ALA A 182 -0.97 6.06 14.97
C ALA A 182 0.00 6.47 13.84
N MET A 183 -0.11 7.70 13.32
CA MET A 183 0.79 8.21 12.29
C MET A 183 2.19 8.46 12.86
N HIS A 184 2.31 9.09 14.03
CA HIS A 184 3.60 9.23 14.71
C HIS A 184 4.27 7.87 14.88
N LYS A 185 3.54 6.91 15.45
CA LYS A 185 4.06 5.57 15.73
C LYS A 185 4.40 4.78 14.46
N SER A 186 3.62 4.91 13.39
CA SER A 186 3.94 4.29 12.11
C SER A 186 5.23 4.87 11.52
N MET A 187 5.44 6.18 11.62
CA MET A 187 6.66 6.81 11.08
C MET A 187 7.90 6.53 11.92
N THR A 188 7.79 6.42 13.25
CA THR A 188 8.94 6.21 14.13
C THR A 188 9.22 4.75 14.46
N SER A 189 8.20 3.93 14.67
CA SER A 189 8.36 2.53 15.12
C SER A 189 8.31 1.55 13.96
N THR A 190 7.32 1.70 13.06
CA THR A 190 7.20 0.82 11.89
C THR A 190 8.22 1.17 10.81
N MET A 191 8.28 2.46 10.44
CA MET A 191 9.19 2.93 9.38
C MET A 191 10.61 3.22 9.88
N LEU A 192 10.81 3.23 11.21
CA LEU A 192 12.10 3.53 11.84
C LEU A 192 12.70 4.86 11.37
N GLY A 193 11.83 5.83 11.07
CA GLY A 193 12.14 7.15 10.58
C GLY A 193 12.31 8.19 11.69
N ARG A 194 12.51 9.44 11.27
CA ARG A 194 12.43 10.60 12.18
C ARG A 194 10.99 10.85 12.57
N ALA A 195 10.78 11.40 13.76
CA ALA A 195 9.45 11.85 14.18
C ALA A 195 8.90 12.90 13.18
N PRO A 196 7.66 12.73 12.69
CA PRO A 196 7.01 13.74 11.87
C PRO A 196 6.61 14.95 12.71
N SER A 197 6.43 16.11 12.06
CA SER A 197 5.77 17.25 12.71
C SER A 197 4.25 17.05 12.75
N ASP A 198 3.56 17.86 13.55
CA ASP A 198 2.10 17.85 13.60
C ASP A 198 1.47 18.23 12.26
N GLU A 199 2.11 19.12 11.49
CA GLU A 199 1.69 19.48 10.13
C GLU A 199 1.83 18.30 9.16
N ASP A 200 2.91 17.53 9.26
CA ASP A 200 3.10 16.32 8.47
C ASP A 200 1.98 15.30 8.76
N VAL A 201 1.64 15.11 10.04
CA VAL A 201 0.56 14.20 10.45
C VAL A 201 -0.79 14.69 9.95
N LYS A 202 -1.12 15.98 10.11
CA LYS A 202 -2.35 16.58 9.57
C LYS A 202 -2.45 16.41 8.05
N ALA A 203 -1.34 16.61 7.34
CA ALA A 203 -1.26 16.41 5.90
C ALA A 203 -1.52 14.95 5.50
N LEU A 204 -0.85 14.01 6.16
CA LEU A 204 -1.06 12.58 5.96
C LEU A 204 -2.52 12.18 6.21
N LEU A 205 -3.12 12.61 7.32
CA LEU A 205 -4.52 12.29 7.62
C LEU A 205 -5.49 12.87 6.58
N ALA A 206 -5.25 14.09 6.10
CA ALA A 206 -6.02 14.66 4.99
C ALA A 206 -5.90 13.84 3.70
N TYR A 207 -4.72 13.28 3.41
CA TYR A 207 -4.54 12.36 2.29
C TYR A 207 -5.28 11.04 2.50
N LEU A 208 -5.20 10.45 3.70
CA LEU A 208 -5.87 9.20 4.03
C LEU A 208 -7.40 9.33 3.98
N ASP A 209 -7.96 10.47 4.39
CA ASP A 209 -9.39 10.74 4.27
C ASP A 209 -9.85 10.88 2.80
N ALA A 210 -8.97 11.40 1.94
CA ALA A 210 -9.22 11.58 0.51
C ALA A 210 -8.96 10.31 -0.34
N LEU A 211 -8.53 9.20 0.26
CA LEU A 211 -8.27 7.96 -0.47
C LEU A 211 -9.57 7.32 -0.94
N GLU A 212 -9.72 7.20 -2.26
CA GLU A 212 -10.81 6.46 -2.89
C GLU A 212 -10.35 5.07 -3.34
N PRO A 213 -11.12 4.00 -3.05
CA PRO A 213 -10.86 2.70 -3.64
C PRO A 213 -11.15 2.73 -5.15
N PRO A 214 -10.44 1.91 -5.95
CA PRO A 214 -10.78 1.74 -7.36
C PRO A 214 -12.18 1.12 -7.52
N PRO A 215 -12.81 1.27 -8.69
CA PRO A 215 -14.08 0.59 -8.99
C PRO A 215 -14.01 -0.91 -8.72
N ASN A 216 -15.05 -1.48 -8.12
CA ASN A 216 -15.13 -2.90 -7.84
C ASN A 216 -15.51 -3.68 -9.12
N PRO A 217 -14.65 -4.58 -9.63
CA PRO A 217 -14.89 -5.31 -10.88
C PRO A 217 -15.92 -6.44 -10.76
N PHE A 218 -16.41 -6.75 -9.55
CA PHE A 218 -17.43 -7.75 -9.27
C PHE A 218 -18.84 -7.15 -9.11
N ARG A 219 -18.98 -5.85 -9.38
CA ARG A 219 -20.27 -5.17 -9.54
C ARG A 219 -20.60 -5.04 -11.01
N GLU A 220 -21.90 -4.98 -11.31
CA GLU A 220 -22.37 -4.68 -12.66
C GLU A 220 -21.98 -3.24 -13.05
N ALA A 221 -22.08 -2.91 -14.34
CA ALA A 221 -21.69 -1.59 -14.85
C ALA A 221 -22.48 -0.43 -14.21
N ASP A 222 -23.69 -0.69 -13.73
CA ASP A 222 -24.55 0.25 -12.99
C ASP A 222 -24.28 0.28 -11.47
N GLY A 223 -23.29 -0.50 -10.99
CA GLY A 223 -22.92 -0.64 -9.59
C GLY A 223 -23.77 -1.65 -8.80
N SER A 224 -24.78 -2.26 -9.43
CA SER A 224 -25.64 -3.24 -8.78
C SER A 224 -24.93 -4.57 -8.49
N LEU A 225 -25.55 -5.36 -7.61
CA LEU A 225 -25.10 -6.72 -7.30
C LEU A 225 -25.56 -7.69 -8.39
N SER A 226 -24.67 -8.58 -8.82
CA SER A 226 -25.05 -9.73 -9.65
C SER A 226 -26.07 -10.62 -8.92
N VAL A 227 -26.82 -11.44 -9.66
CA VAL A 227 -27.84 -12.34 -9.07
C VAL A 227 -27.24 -13.26 -7.99
N ALA A 228 -26.01 -13.76 -8.21
CA ALA A 228 -25.31 -14.57 -7.21
C ALA A 228 -24.95 -13.77 -5.95
N ALA A 229 -24.43 -12.55 -6.11
CA ALA A 229 -24.11 -11.67 -4.99
C ALA A 229 -25.37 -11.23 -4.21
N GLN A 230 -26.52 -11.08 -4.88
CA GLN A 230 -27.81 -10.81 -4.21
C GLN A 230 -28.25 -11.99 -3.32
N ARG A 231 -28.08 -13.24 -3.79
CA ARG A 231 -28.32 -14.43 -2.95
C ARG A 231 -27.30 -14.51 -1.82
N GLY A 232 -26.03 -14.21 -2.11
CA GLY A 232 -24.94 -14.21 -1.14
C GLY A 232 -25.14 -13.21 -0.02
N LYS A 233 -25.71 -12.03 -0.32
CA LYS A 233 -26.09 -11.05 0.69
C LYS A 233 -27.08 -11.63 1.70
N LYS A 234 -28.08 -12.39 1.25
CA LYS A 234 -29.04 -13.06 2.14
C LYS A 234 -28.36 -14.12 3.02
N VAL A 235 -27.36 -14.83 2.48
CA VAL A 235 -26.55 -15.77 3.27
C VAL A 235 -25.76 -15.01 4.33
N PHE A 236 -25.05 -13.94 3.95
CA PHE A 236 -24.27 -13.10 4.86
C PHE A 236 -25.08 -12.54 6.04
N GLU A 237 -26.32 -12.11 5.78
CA GLU A 237 -27.24 -11.55 6.77
C GLU A 237 -27.99 -12.62 7.59
N SER A 238 -27.86 -13.90 7.24
CA SER A 238 -28.56 -14.99 7.94
C SER A 238 -27.84 -15.39 9.24
N SER A 239 -28.60 -15.88 10.24
CA SER A 239 -28.03 -16.44 11.46
C SER A 239 -27.17 -17.69 11.19
N LYS A 240 -27.47 -18.42 10.11
CA LYS A 240 -26.71 -19.57 9.66
C LYS A 240 -25.24 -19.21 9.34
N ALA A 241 -25.00 -18.09 8.66
CA ALA A 241 -23.64 -17.61 8.41
C ALA A 241 -23.10 -16.72 9.53
N GLY A 242 -23.98 -15.92 10.17
CA GLY A 242 -23.63 -15.06 11.30
C GLY A 242 -22.69 -13.89 10.97
N CYS A 243 -22.38 -13.63 9.70
CA CYS A 243 -21.35 -12.65 9.31
C CYS A 243 -21.70 -11.23 9.75
N ALA A 244 -22.97 -10.84 9.58
CA ALA A 244 -23.46 -9.50 9.92
C ALA A 244 -23.42 -9.18 11.43
N ASN A 245 -23.20 -10.17 12.31
CA ASN A 245 -23.10 -9.94 13.75
C ASN A 245 -21.92 -9.01 14.09
N CYS A 246 -20.81 -9.12 13.35
CA CYS A 246 -19.64 -8.26 13.51
C CYS A 246 -19.37 -7.41 12.25
N HIS A 247 -19.60 -7.95 11.05
CA HIS A 247 -19.34 -7.25 9.79
C HIS A 247 -20.58 -6.49 9.30
N ASN A 248 -20.91 -5.39 9.96
CA ASN A 248 -22.11 -4.60 9.65
C ASN A 248 -21.80 -3.11 9.43
N GLY A 249 -22.86 -2.34 9.16
CA GLY A 249 -22.76 -0.91 8.91
C GLY A 249 -22.11 -0.57 7.56
N PRO A 250 -21.84 0.73 7.33
CA PRO A 250 -21.35 1.21 6.03
C PRO A 250 -19.94 0.71 5.68
N TYR A 251 -19.15 0.29 6.68
CA TYR A 251 -17.78 -0.19 6.49
C TYR A 251 -17.62 -1.69 6.74
N PHE A 252 -18.70 -2.45 6.95
CA PHE A 252 -18.66 -3.89 7.26
C PHE A 252 -17.72 -4.22 8.43
N SER A 253 -17.81 -3.40 9.47
CA SER A 253 -17.07 -3.50 10.73
C SER A 253 -17.90 -2.83 11.81
N ASP A 254 -18.02 -3.51 12.95
CA ASP A 254 -18.73 -3.01 14.14
C ASP A 254 -17.84 -2.16 15.06
N GLY A 255 -16.55 -2.00 14.72
CA GLY A 255 -15.58 -1.26 15.53
C GLY A 255 -15.31 -1.90 16.89
N LYS A 256 -15.42 -3.22 17.01
CA LYS A 256 -15.17 -3.95 18.27
C LYS A 256 -14.06 -4.99 18.13
N VAL A 257 -13.49 -5.34 19.28
CA VAL A 257 -12.52 -6.43 19.41
C VAL A 257 -13.27 -7.70 19.83
N HIS A 258 -13.05 -8.79 19.09
CA HIS A 258 -13.68 -10.09 19.31
C HIS A 258 -12.63 -11.18 19.45
N ASP A 259 -12.91 -12.19 20.27
CA ASP A 259 -12.16 -13.44 20.20
C ASP A 259 -12.81 -14.35 19.15
N VAL A 260 -12.04 -14.66 18.11
CA VAL A 260 -12.45 -15.54 17.00
C VAL A 260 -11.63 -16.83 16.98
N GLY A 261 -10.98 -17.18 18.10
CA GLY A 261 -10.22 -18.42 18.26
C GLY A 261 -8.89 -18.45 17.49
N LEU A 262 -8.36 -17.28 17.12
CA LEU A 262 -7.13 -17.14 16.34
C LEU A 262 -5.96 -16.52 17.13
N GLY A 263 -6.12 -16.32 18.44
CA GLY A 263 -5.07 -15.73 19.28
C GLY A 263 -3.86 -16.66 19.46
N SER A 264 -2.68 -16.06 19.61
CA SER A 264 -1.44 -16.75 20.00
C SER A 264 -1.05 -16.36 21.43
N PRO A 265 -0.36 -17.24 22.21
CA PRO A 265 0.24 -16.85 23.49
C PRO A 265 1.23 -15.68 23.38
N ASP A 266 1.84 -15.51 22.20
CA ASP A 266 2.80 -14.42 21.92
C ASP A 266 2.10 -13.10 21.55
N ASP A 267 0.77 -13.10 21.33
CA ASP A 267 0.04 -11.88 21.05
C ASP A 267 -0.01 -10.99 22.30
N LYS A 268 0.49 -9.77 22.16
CA LYS A 268 0.47 -8.78 23.24
C LYS A 268 -0.95 -8.36 23.64
N TYR A 269 -1.87 -8.37 22.68
CA TYR A 269 -3.25 -7.94 22.86
C TYR A 269 -4.19 -9.10 22.56
N GLN A 270 -5.25 -9.24 23.36
CA GLN A 270 -6.24 -10.30 23.21
C GLN A 270 -7.35 -9.89 22.25
N GLY A 271 -7.82 -10.86 21.46
CA GLY A 271 -8.87 -10.65 20.45
C GLY A 271 -8.41 -9.83 19.25
N PHE A 272 -9.29 -9.71 18.26
CA PHE A 272 -9.05 -9.02 17.01
C PHE A 272 -10.15 -8.02 16.72
N ASN A 273 -9.76 -6.82 16.32
CA ASN A 273 -10.66 -5.83 15.75
C ASN A 273 -11.25 -6.36 14.44
N THR A 274 -12.56 -6.24 14.27
CA THR A 274 -13.24 -6.63 13.04
C THR A 274 -12.78 -5.74 11.88
N PRO A 275 -11.98 -6.24 10.92
CA PRO A 275 -11.53 -5.40 9.80
C PRO A 275 -12.69 -5.11 8.85
N SER A 276 -12.64 -3.97 8.16
CA SER A 276 -13.57 -3.70 7.06
C SER A 276 -13.48 -4.78 5.98
N LEU A 277 -14.63 -5.20 5.46
CA LEU A 277 -14.72 -6.09 4.30
C LEU A 277 -14.73 -5.36 2.95
N LEU A 278 -14.77 -4.02 2.94
CA LEU A 278 -14.76 -3.26 1.69
C LEU A 278 -13.46 -3.55 0.90
N GLY A 279 -13.61 -4.00 -0.34
CA GLY A 279 -12.49 -4.39 -1.19
C GLY A 279 -11.75 -5.66 -0.74
N VAL A 280 -12.35 -6.52 0.08
CA VAL A 280 -11.71 -7.76 0.59
C VAL A 280 -11.20 -8.66 -0.55
N TYR A 281 -11.82 -8.61 -1.73
CA TYR A 281 -11.40 -9.35 -2.93
C TYR A 281 -9.97 -9.04 -3.38
N ARG A 282 -9.42 -7.88 -3.01
CA ARG A 282 -8.07 -7.45 -3.40
C ARG A 282 -6.98 -8.14 -2.58
N ARG A 283 -7.37 -8.85 -1.51
CA ARG A 283 -6.45 -9.53 -0.60
C ARG A 283 -6.22 -10.97 -1.05
N VAL A 284 -4.94 -11.31 -1.26
CA VAL A 284 -4.51 -12.68 -1.61
C VAL A 284 -3.99 -13.48 -0.41
N ARG A 285 -3.92 -12.83 0.75
CA ARG A 285 -3.65 -13.39 2.07
C ARG A 285 -4.61 -12.77 3.06
N LEU A 286 -5.40 -13.61 3.73
CA LEU A 286 -6.51 -13.21 4.60
C LEU A 286 -6.22 -13.56 6.06
N LEU A 287 -7.00 -12.95 6.96
CA LEU A 287 -6.77 -12.94 8.41
C LEU A 287 -5.47 -12.21 8.80
N HIS A 288 -5.28 -12.02 10.10
CA HIS A 288 -4.16 -11.24 10.62
C HIS A 288 -2.82 -11.87 10.24
N HIS A 289 -2.66 -13.20 10.38
CA HIS A 289 -1.40 -13.89 10.06
C HIS A 289 -1.24 -14.22 8.56
N GLY A 290 -2.29 -14.03 7.73
CA GLY A 290 -2.21 -14.28 6.30
C GLY A 290 -2.15 -15.77 5.90
N ARG A 291 -2.72 -16.70 6.68
CA ARG A 291 -2.62 -18.15 6.37
C ARG A 291 -3.65 -18.58 5.32
N ALA A 292 -4.82 -17.95 5.32
CA ALA A 292 -5.85 -18.21 4.32
C ALA A 292 -5.48 -17.53 3.00
N LYS A 293 -5.51 -18.29 1.90
CA LYS A 293 -5.04 -17.89 0.57
C LYS A 293 -6.15 -17.48 -0.38
N SER A 294 -7.40 -17.72 0.00
CA SER A 294 -8.60 -17.34 -0.75
C SER A 294 -9.80 -17.20 0.20
N LEU A 295 -10.89 -16.60 -0.28
CA LEU A 295 -12.14 -16.53 0.48
C LEU A 295 -12.72 -17.93 0.74
N GLU A 296 -12.57 -18.86 -0.20
CA GLU A 296 -12.99 -20.26 -0.04
C GLU A 296 -12.21 -20.94 1.10
N ASP A 297 -10.87 -20.86 1.06
CA ASP A 297 -9.97 -21.40 2.09
C ASP A 297 -10.28 -20.79 3.48
N LEU A 298 -10.57 -19.49 3.52
CA LEU A 298 -10.97 -18.80 4.74
C LEU A 298 -12.28 -19.34 5.32
N LEU A 299 -13.31 -19.49 4.48
CA LEU A 299 -14.68 -19.84 4.89
C LEU A 299 -14.89 -21.34 5.09
N THR A 300 -13.95 -22.19 4.66
CA THR A 300 -13.98 -23.64 4.87
C THR A 300 -13.05 -24.10 6.00
N ASP A 301 -12.14 -23.24 6.46
CA ASP A 301 -11.23 -23.57 7.57
C ASP A 301 -11.24 -22.52 8.70
N LEU A 302 -10.28 -21.60 8.72
CA LEU A 302 -9.95 -20.81 9.91
C LEU A 302 -11.03 -19.80 10.33
N HIS A 303 -11.95 -19.48 9.43
CA HIS A 303 -13.03 -18.54 9.67
C HIS A 303 -14.35 -19.06 9.09
N ALA A 304 -14.53 -20.39 9.13
CA ALA A 304 -15.80 -21.02 8.78
C ALA A 304 -16.90 -20.53 9.74
N PRO A 305 -18.14 -20.30 9.25
CA PRO A 305 -19.24 -19.82 10.08
C PRO A 305 -19.40 -20.59 11.39
N SER A 306 -19.35 -21.93 11.35
CA SER A 306 -19.50 -22.81 12.51
C SER A 306 -18.37 -22.71 13.54
N LYS A 307 -17.20 -22.16 13.19
CA LYS A 307 -16.09 -21.92 14.12
C LYS A 307 -16.13 -20.56 14.80
N VAL A 308 -16.97 -19.64 14.32
CA VAL A 308 -16.94 -18.23 14.76
C VAL A 308 -18.28 -17.80 15.34
N ALA A 309 -19.33 -17.70 14.52
CA ALA A 309 -20.61 -17.11 14.95
C ALA A 309 -21.85 -17.66 14.23
N GLY A 310 -21.68 -18.57 13.27
CA GLY A 310 -22.76 -19.14 12.48
C GLY A 310 -23.42 -20.33 13.17
N GLU A 311 -24.75 -20.43 13.02
CA GLU A 311 -25.56 -21.49 13.63
C GLU A 311 -25.61 -22.79 12.81
N GLY A 312 -24.94 -22.87 11.65
CA GLY A 312 -24.89 -24.11 10.88
C GLY A 312 -24.05 -24.08 9.61
N GLU A 313 -23.91 -25.26 8.98
CA GLU A 313 -23.06 -25.47 7.80
C GLU A 313 -23.71 -24.98 6.50
N LEU A 314 -22.99 -24.18 5.72
CA LEU A 314 -23.45 -23.69 4.42
C LEU A 314 -23.39 -24.80 3.36
N THR A 315 -24.34 -24.81 2.43
CA THR A 315 -24.23 -25.66 1.24
C THR A 315 -23.20 -25.07 0.27
N ASP A 316 -22.68 -25.87 -0.66
CA ASP A 316 -21.74 -25.41 -1.69
C ASP A 316 -22.27 -24.19 -2.47
N GLN A 317 -23.57 -24.18 -2.81
CA GLN A 317 -24.19 -23.05 -3.49
C GLN A 317 -24.25 -21.80 -2.59
N GLN A 318 -24.58 -21.97 -1.30
CA GLN A 318 -24.58 -20.86 -0.34
C GLN A 318 -23.17 -20.29 -0.15
N MET A 319 -22.15 -21.15 -0.13
CA MET A 319 -20.75 -20.74 -0.04
C MET A 319 -20.32 -19.92 -1.26
N GLN A 320 -20.61 -20.42 -2.46
CA GLN A 320 -20.29 -19.71 -3.71
C GLN A 320 -21.02 -18.37 -3.82
N ASP A 321 -22.30 -18.33 -3.45
CA ASP A 321 -23.08 -17.09 -3.43
C ASP A 321 -22.51 -16.10 -2.40
N LEU A 322 -22.16 -16.57 -1.19
CA LEU A 322 -21.51 -15.74 -0.15
C LEU A 322 -20.19 -15.15 -0.65
N ILE A 323 -19.36 -15.95 -1.32
CA ILE A 323 -18.09 -15.47 -1.91
C ILE A 323 -18.35 -14.45 -3.01
N ALA A 324 -19.38 -14.63 -3.85
CA ALA A 324 -19.77 -13.63 -4.85
C ALA A 324 -20.17 -12.30 -4.19
N TYR A 325 -20.88 -12.36 -3.06
CA TYR A 325 -21.22 -11.17 -2.29
C TYR A 325 -19.99 -10.50 -1.67
N LEU A 326 -19.13 -11.25 -0.97
CA LEU A 326 -17.89 -10.72 -0.40
C LEU A 326 -16.98 -10.07 -1.46
N LYS A 327 -16.93 -10.64 -2.66
CA LYS A 327 -16.17 -10.05 -3.77
C LYS A 327 -16.75 -8.71 -4.25
N SER A 328 -18.06 -8.55 -4.16
CA SER A 328 -18.76 -7.32 -4.54
C SER A 328 -18.62 -6.19 -3.51
N LEU A 329 -18.11 -6.47 -2.31
CA LEU A 329 -17.87 -5.46 -1.26
C LEU A 329 -16.64 -4.58 -1.56
#